data_AF-A0A662AMC0-F1
#
_entry.id   AF-A0A662AMC0-F1
#
_cell.length_a   1.000
_cell.length_b   1.000
_cell.length_c   1.000
_cell.angle_alpha   90.00
_cell.angle_beta   90.00
_cell.angle_gamma   90.00
#
_symmetry.space_group_name_H-M   'P 1'
#
loop_
_entity.id
_entity.type
_entity.pdbx_description
1 polymer ?
#
loop_
_entity_poly.entity_id
_entity_poly.type
_entity_poly.pdbx_seq_one_letter_code
_entity_poly.pdbx_strand_id
1 'polypeptide(L)'
;MKKWLKILLITLGVIVVVIVGILFYSISSIDKTPYFESEYYANTIEKLNKVIADREKANGKLQAGFAKVSITPTIVQGIENPDKGEFNSIKLSGFGDGKIATGVHDSIFTKAIAINVDGNIVVLVSSDLLLMPPEVAEKVGNNIENKSDINRKQIFFGATHTHASIGNSIPGFVGKQFGGEYQQGVVNWLSKRITNVILKAVADIKPAKFASSYIHAPNLVRNRIIGKTGRLNDKFTILSFKQDSGRSAVIGIFAAHPVSIGSWNDKFSGSYPGYFQRAMEINGTSMAMFYAGTTGSHSNKGEGDKFEKAKFIGETLADSARIALNKMQYADSVHFSFIASEIETPKLQAIYIADDLRLSPQVGHKLMPEIRATYVQSFRLSNFIWMAMPYELSGEYAIDLKNALELKGYNSTFTSFNGQYLGYVVPAKYYYYDTYEARLMGWYGPSMGDYLMELNYLMADSLIGGKL
;
A
#
# COMPACT_ATOMS: atom_id res chain seq x y z
N MET A 1 -2.71 54.42 -38.12
CA MET A 1 -2.60 54.02 -36.70
C MET A 1 -1.46 54.78 -36.03
N LYS A 2 -1.66 55.37 -34.85
CA LYS A 2 -0.59 56.01 -34.09
C LYS A 2 0.50 54.98 -33.76
N LYS A 3 1.78 55.33 -33.88
CA LYS A 3 2.95 54.41 -33.70
C LYS A 3 2.88 53.60 -32.39
N TRP A 4 2.37 54.18 -31.31
CA TRP A 4 2.17 53.52 -30.02
C TRP A 4 1.12 52.41 -30.07
N LEU A 5 0.04 52.58 -30.85
CA LEU A 5 -1.01 51.57 -31.01
C LEU A 5 -0.49 50.34 -31.78
N LYS A 6 0.40 50.56 -32.76
CA LYS A 6 1.06 49.47 -33.49
C LYS A 6 1.99 48.66 -32.57
N ILE A 7 2.80 49.34 -31.74
CA ILE A 7 3.67 48.69 -30.75
C ILE A 7 2.83 47.90 -29.75
N LEU A 8 1.78 48.50 -29.19
CA LEU A 8 0.87 47.83 -28.26
C LEU A 8 0.26 46.55 -28.86
N LEU A 9 -0.24 46.61 -30.10
CA LEU A 9 -0.83 45.45 -30.77
C LEU A 9 0.20 44.35 -31.06
N ILE A 10 1.43 44.70 -31.44
CA ILE A 10 2.51 43.73 -31.62
C ILE A 10 2.86 43.08 -30.28
N THR A 11 3.02 43.87 -29.22
CA THR A 11 3.31 43.35 -27.87
C THR A 11 2.20 42.42 -27.39
N LEU A 12 0.92 42.81 -27.55
CA LEU A 12 -0.21 41.96 -27.22
C LEU A 12 -0.22 40.67 -28.07
N GLY A 13 0.05 40.77 -29.37
CA GLY A 13 0.17 39.62 -30.26
C GLY A 13 1.25 38.64 -29.82
N VAL A 14 2.44 39.14 -29.45
CA VAL A 14 3.54 38.33 -28.92
C VAL A 14 3.14 37.67 -27.60
N ILE A 15 2.52 38.40 -26.68
CA ILE A 15 2.04 37.84 -25.40
C ILE A 15 1.03 36.72 -25.65
N VAL A 16 0.07 36.91 -26.55
CA VAL A 16 -0.92 35.89 -26.91
C VAL A 16 -0.24 34.65 -27.50
N VAL A 17 0.70 34.82 -28.42
CA VAL A 17 1.45 33.70 -29.01
C VAL A 17 2.23 32.93 -27.94
N VAL A 18 2.87 33.63 -27.00
CA VAL A 18 3.59 33.00 -25.88
C VAL A 18 2.63 32.23 -24.98
N ILE A 19 1.48 32.82 -24.61
CA ILE A 19 0.47 32.15 -23.78
C ILE A 19 -0.07 30.90 -24.47
N VAL A 20 -0.41 31.00 -25.76
CA VAL A 20 -0.89 29.85 -26.56
C VAL A 20 0.18 28.77 -26.64
N GLY A 21 1.45 29.14 -26.83
CA GLY A 21 2.57 28.20 -26.81
C GLY A 21 2.72 27.48 -25.46
N ILE A 22 2.61 28.21 -24.35
CA ILE A 22 2.65 27.64 -22.99
C ILE A 22 1.47 26.69 -22.77
N LEU A 23 0.26 27.08 -23.14
CA LEU A 23 -0.93 26.24 -23.00
C LEU A 23 -0.81 24.97 -23.84
N PHE A 24 -0.37 25.07 -25.09
CA PHE A 24 -0.14 23.91 -25.97
C PHE A 24 0.90 22.94 -25.39
N TYR A 25 1.97 23.44 -24.79
CA TYR A 25 2.99 22.61 -24.13
C TYR A 25 2.49 21.99 -22.81
N SER A 26 1.64 22.72 -22.07
CA SER A 26 1.24 22.37 -20.70
C SER A 26 0.00 21.49 -20.63
N ILE A 27 -0.76 21.37 -21.72
CA ILE A 27 -2.02 20.64 -21.79
C ILE A 27 -1.89 19.47 -22.76
N SER A 28 -2.43 18.32 -22.39
CA SER A 28 -2.50 17.14 -23.27
C SER A 28 -3.86 16.47 -23.14
N SER A 29 -4.27 15.76 -24.18
CA SER A 29 -5.46 14.92 -24.14
C SER A 29 -5.25 13.69 -23.25
N ILE A 30 -6.35 13.13 -22.74
CA ILE A 30 -6.33 11.79 -22.13
C ILE A 30 -5.99 10.76 -23.21
N ASP A 31 -5.01 9.90 -22.90
CA ASP A 31 -4.65 8.74 -23.69
C ASP A 31 -5.62 7.60 -23.39
N LYS A 32 -6.34 7.17 -24.43
CA LYS A 32 -7.36 6.11 -24.42
C LYS A 32 -6.90 4.88 -25.20
N THR A 33 -5.63 4.82 -25.58
CA THR A 33 -5.06 3.68 -26.29
C THR A 33 -5.27 2.41 -25.45
N PRO A 34 -5.76 1.30 -26.05
CA PRO A 34 -5.86 0.03 -25.36
C PRO A 34 -4.49 -0.37 -24.80
N TYR A 35 -4.44 -0.77 -23.53
CA TYR A 35 -3.15 -1.00 -22.87
C TYR A 35 -2.35 -2.15 -23.52
N PHE A 36 -3.03 -3.15 -24.09
CA PHE A 36 -2.39 -4.30 -24.75
C PHE A 36 -1.69 -3.97 -26.07
N GLU A 37 -1.88 -2.76 -26.61
CA GLU A 37 -1.17 -2.25 -27.80
C GLU A 37 0.06 -1.40 -27.43
N SER A 38 0.33 -1.22 -26.13
CA SER A 38 1.36 -0.32 -25.65
C SER A 38 2.72 -1.01 -25.41
N GLU A 39 3.79 -0.21 -25.50
CA GLU A 39 5.16 -0.66 -25.19
C GLU A 39 5.33 -1.05 -23.72
N TYR A 40 4.78 -0.25 -22.79
CA TYR A 40 4.89 -0.54 -21.35
C TYR A 40 4.27 -1.89 -20.99
N TYR A 41 3.18 -2.27 -21.66
CA TYR A 41 2.53 -3.55 -21.48
C TYR A 41 3.41 -4.68 -22.02
N ALA A 42 3.89 -4.56 -23.25
CA ALA A 42 4.74 -5.57 -23.88
C ALA A 42 5.98 -5.86 -23.01
N ASN A 43 6.67 -4.81 -22.56
CA ASN A 43 7.83 -4.90 -21.67
C ASN A 43 7.49 -5.55 -20.33
N THR A 44 6.33 -5.22 -19.75
CA THR A 44 5.91 -5.78 -18.46
C THR A 44 5.56 -7.26 -18.58
N ILE A 45 4.88 -7.66 -19.64
CA ILE A 45 4.54 -9.08 -19.89
C ILE A 45 5.80 -9.90 -20.14
N GLU A 46 6.78 -9.37 -20.88
CA GLU A 46 8.08 -10.03 -21.07
C GLU A 46 8.78 -10.28 -19.72
N LYS A 47 8.90 -9.22 -18.89
CA LYS A 47 9.48 -9.30 -17.54
C LYS A 47 8.74 -10.31 -16.66
N LEU A 48 7.40 -10.28 -16.67
CA LEU A 48 6.56 -11.17 -15.88
C LEU A 48 6.71 -12.62 -16.30
N ASN A 49 6.66 -12.91 -17.61
CA ASN A 49 6.82 -14.26 -18.14
C ASN A 49 8.19 -14.86 -17.78
N LYS A 50 9.25 -14.04 -17.84
CA LYS A 50 10.59 -14.46 -17.43
C LYS A 50 10.62 -14.83 -15.94
N VAL A 51 10.10 -13.97 -15.06
CA VAL A 51 10.04 -14.25 -13.62
C VAL A 51 9.18 -15.48 -13.31
N ILE A 52 8.09 -15.69 -14.06
CA ILE A 52 7.24 -16.88 -13.91
C ILE A 52 7.99 -18.16 -14.30
N ALA A 53 8.74 -18.13 -15.40
CA ALA A 53 9.52 -19.27 -15.89
C ALA A 53 10.67 -19.64 -14.93
N ASP A 54 11.37 -18.63 -14.41
CA ASP A 54 12.55 -18.80 -13.55
C ASP A 54 12.18 -19.04 -12.06
N ARG A 55 10.89 -19.09 -11.72
CA ARG A 55 10.42 -19.16 -10.33
C ARG A 55 10.77 -20.50 -9.66
N GLU A 56 11.44 -20.41 -8.52
CA GLU A 56 11.62 -21.54 -7.61
C GLU A 56 10.31 -21.96 -6.93
N LYS A 57 10.11 -23.27 -6.84
CA LYS A 57 9.00 -23.90 -6.12
C LYS A 57 9.60 -24.76 -5.02
N ALA A 58 9.32 -24.40 -3.77
CA ALA A 58 9.78 -25.11 -2.60
C ALA A 58 8.63 -25.94 -1.99
N ASN A 59 8.94 -27.16 -1.56
CA ASN A 59 8.03 -28.01 -0.80
C ASN A 59 8.76 -28.49 0.44
N GLY A 60 8.35 -28.05 1.62
CA GLY A 60 9.13 -28.38 2.81
C GLY A 60 8.53 -27.87 4.10
N LYS A 61 9.31 -28.06 5.18
CA LYS A 61 8.95 -27.58 6.50
C LYS A 61 8.98 -26.06 6.53
N LEU A 62 7.89 -25.48 7.02
CA LEU A 62 7.77 -24.05 7.23
C LEU A 62 8.63 -23.64 8.43
N GLN A 63 9.36 -22.56 8.24
CA GLN A 63 9.96 -21.80 9.32
C GLN A 63 9.48 -20.36 9.24
N ALA A 64 9.34 -19.72 10.39
CA ALA A 64 8.97 -18.31 10.47
C ALA A 64 9.73 -17.60 11.59
N GLY A 65 10.04 -16.32 11.37
CA GLY A 65 10.67 -15.45 12.36
C GLY A 65 9.89 -14.15 12.52
N PHE A 66 9.81 -13.63 13.75
CA PHE A 66 8.94 -12.52 14.11
C PHE A 66 9.73 -11.38 14.75
N ALA A 67 9.46 -10.15 14.31
CA ALA A 67 10.04 -8.97 14.94
C ALA A 67 9.08 -7.78 14.95
N LYS A 68 9.16 -6.99 16.03
CA LYS A 68 8.46 -5.72 16.23
C LYS A 68 9.47 -4.66 16.65
N VAL A 69 9.43 -3.49 16.02
CA VAL A 69 10.26 -2.33 16.36
C VAL A 69 9.36 -1.10 16.46
N SER A 70 9.52 -0.31 17.53
CA SER A 70 8.82 0.98 17.64
C SER A 70 9.31 1.94 16.57
N ILE A 71 8.35 2.60 15.93
CA ILE A 71 8.56 3.77 15.07
C ILE A 71 7.82 4.98 15.64
N THR A 72 7.55 5.00 16.95
CA THR A 72 6.92 6.16 17.60
C THR A 72 7.97 7.27 17.76
N PRO A 73 7.81 8.44 17.12
CA PRO A 73 8.74 9.55 17.28
C PRO A 73 8.70 10.13 18.68
N THR A 74 9.84 10.60 19.17
CA THR A 74 9.91 11.48 20.34
C THR A 74 9.76 12.91 19.86
N ILE A 75 8.75 13.62 20.36
CA ILE A 75 8.54 15.03 20.02
C ILE A 75 9.40 15.89 20.94
N VAL A 76 10.24 16.74 20.35
CA VAL A 76 11.14 17.65 21.08
C VAL A 76 10.86 19.11 20.70
N GLN A 77 11.05 20.04 21.64
CA GLN A 77 10.92 21.49 21.35
C GLN A 77 12.22 22.10 20.79
N GLY A 78 13.34 21.39 20.89
CA GLY A 78 14.67 21.89 20.56
C GLY A 78 15.26 21.29 19.29
N ILE A 79 16.56 21.02 19.36
CA ILE A 79 17.34 20.45 18.25
C ILE A 79 16.87 19.03 17.97
N GLU A 80 16.52 18.76 16.71
CA GLU A 80 16.15 17.42 16.26
C GLU A 80 17.36 16.49 16.29
N ASN A 81 17.12 15.22 16.59
CA ASN A 81 18.11 14.16 16.44
C ASN A 81 17.45 12.96 15.76
N PRO A 82 17.43 12.93 14.41
CA PRO A 82 16.82 11.85 13.66
C PRO A 82 17.40 10.48 13.98
N ASP A 83 18.66 10.36 14.38
CA ASP A 83 19.25 9.06 14.76
C ASP A 83 18.62 8.49 16.04
N LYS A 84 18.19 9.36 16.96
CA LYS A 84 17.44 8.99 18.17
C LYS A 84 15.93 8.90 17.93
N GLY A 85 15.43 9.40 16.80
CA GLY A 85 14.01 9.52 16.51
C GLY A 85 13.36 10.73 17.20
N GLU A 86 14.15 11.77 17.47
CA GLU A 86 13.72 13.03 18.07
C GLU A 86 13.44 14.04 16.95
N PHE A 87 12.20 14.53 16.86
CA PHE A 87 11.74 15.47 15.83
C PHE A 87 10.89 16.58 16.46
N ASN A 88 10.89 17.77 15.88
CA ASN A 88 10.13 18.91 16.41
C ASN A 88 8.90 19.28 15.56
N SER A 89 8.82 18.78 14.31
CA SER A 89 7.72 19.09 13.41
C SER A 89 7.43 17.95 12.44
N ILE A 90 6.65 16.97 12.89
CA ILE A 90 6.14 15.90 12.02
C ILE A 90 4.67 16.17 11.71
N LYS A 91 4.31 16.37 10.44
CA LYS A 91 2.91 16.44 10.02
C LYS A 91 2.35 15.02 9.93
N LEU A 92 1.14 14.83 10.43
CA LEU A 92 0.42 13.56 10.25
C LEU A 92 0.04 13.40 8.78
N SER A 93 0.39 12.25 8.19
CA SER A 93 0.23 12.00 6.77
C SER A 93 -1.18 11.53 6.40
N GLY A 94 -1.66 11.96 5.23
CA GLY A 94 -2.86 11.44 4.56
C GLY A 94 -3.94 12.49 4.33
N PHE A 95 -4.15 13.42 5.28
CA PHE A 95 -5.06 14.54 5.09
C PHE A 95 -4.27 15.80 4.70
N GLY A 96 -4.67 16.46 3.60
CA GLY A 96 -4.01 17.70 3.14
C GLY A 96 -4.00 18.81 4.19
N ASP A 97 -5.06 18.87 5.01
CA ASP A 97 -5.28 19.77 6.15
C ASP A 97 -4.85 19.15 7.50
N GLY A 98 -4.10 18.05 7.49
CA GLY A 98 -3.62 17.36 8.69
C GLY A 98 -2.73 18.23 9.60
N LYS A 99 -2.68 17.87 10.89
CA LYS A 99 -1.95 18.63 11.92
C LYS A 99 -0.48 18.22 12.03
N ILE A 100 0.33 19.10 12.62
CA ILE A 100 1.61 18.72 13.20
C ILE A 100 1.35 17.92 14.47
N ALA A 101 2.07 16.82 14.65
CA ALA A 101 1.96 15.97 15.81
C ALA A 101 2.45 16.70 17.07
N THR A 102 1.62 16.75 18.10
CA THR A 102 1.90 17.34 19.42
C THR A 102 1.98 16.28 20.52
N GLY A 103 1.61 15.04 20.22
CA GLY A 103 1.68 13.94 21.17
C GLY A 103 1.51 12.56 20.54
N VAL A 104 1.39 11.57 21.42
CA VAL A 104 1.14 10.16 21.08
C VAL A 104 -0.13 9.74 21.80
N HIS A 105 -1.15 9.30 21.06
CA HIS A 105 -2.34 8.65 21.63
C HIS A 105 -2.04 7.18 21.89
N ASP A 106 -1.46 6.51 20.91
CA ASP A 106 -0.93 5.16 21.03
C ASP A 106 0.32 4.98 20.19
N SER A 107 1.24 4.14 20.66
CA SER A 107 2.50 3.87 19.98
C SER A 107 2.27 3.18 18.63
N ILE A 108 3.06 3.60 17.65
CA ILE A 108 3.11 3.06 16.30
C ILE A 108 4.37 2.20 16.10
N PHE A 109 4.23 1.13 15.33
CA PHE A 109 5.25 0.10 15.15
C PHE A 109 5.47 -0.26 13.68
N THR A 110 6.66 -0.77 13.39
CA THR A 110 6.91 -1.61 12.22
C THR A 110 7.06 -3.05 12.69
N LYS A 111 6.44 -3.98 11.96
CA LYS A 111 6.39 -5.41 12.30
C LYS A 111 6.73 -6.24 11.07
N ALA A 112 7.49 -7.31 11.27
CA ALA A 112 7.91 -8.20 10.20
C ALA A 112 7.75 -9.67 10.55
N ILE A 113 7.35 -10.45 9.55
CA ILE A 113 7.34 -11.91 9.58
C ILE A 113 8.22 -12.40 8.43
N ALA A 114 9.34 -13.05 8.74
CA ALA A 114 10.12 -13.78 7.77
C ALA A 114 9.52 -15.18 7.60
N ILE A 115 9.33 -15.62 6.36
CA ILE A 115 8.86 -16.94 5.97
C ILE A 115 10.03 -17.62 5.26
N ASN A 116 10.36 -18.84 5.66
CA ASN A 116 11.37 -19.65 4.99
C ASN A 116 10.82 -21.07 4.75
N VAL A 117 10.95 -21.53 3.51
CA VAL A 117 10.63 -22.91 3.11
C VAL A 117 11.75 -23.38 2.20
N ASP A 118 12.55 -24.34 2.65
CA ASP A 118 13.67 -24.90 1.86
C ASP A 118 14.63 -23.83 1.30
N GLY A 119 15.04 -22.88 2.14
CA GLY A 119 15.94 -21.78 1.77
C GLY A 119 15.28 -20.62 1.02
N ASN A 120 14.04 -20.79 0.55
CA ASN A 120 13.29 -19.72 -0.11
C ASN A 120 12.68 -18.77 0.93
N ILE A 121 13.30 -17.60 1.09
CA ILE A 121 12.91 -16.59 2.08
C ILE A 121 12.08 -15.47 1.45
N VAL A 122 10.96 -15.12 2.10
CA VAL A 122 10.22 -13.87 1.89
C VAL A 122 9.98 -13.20 3.25
N VAL A 123 10.06 -11.86 3.30
CA VAL A 123 9.77 -11.09 4.51
C VAL A 123 8.57 -10.19 4.29
N LEU A 124 7.52 -10.42 5.07
CA LEU A 124 6.32 -9.59 5.12
C LEU A 124 6.57 -8.45 6.11
N VAL A 125 6.44 -7.19 5.68
CA VAL A 125 6.66 -6.01 6.51
C VAL A 125 5.45 -5.08 6.44
N SER A 126 4.81 -4.83 7.58
CA SER A 126 3.79 -3.77 7.69
C SER A 126 4.16 -2.78 8.77
N SER A 127 3.94 -1.50 8.47
CA SER A 127 4.17 -0.41 9.39
C SER A 127 2.88 0.35 9.65
N ASP A 128 2.72 0.85 10.87
CA ASP A 128 1.65 1.77 11.25
C ASP A 128 1.91 3.16 10.63
N LEU A 129 1.81 3.24 9.30
CA LEU A 129 2.04 4.39 8.43
C LEU A 129 0.85 4.57 7.48
N LEU A 130 0.77 5.72 6.80
CA LEU A 130 -0.16 5.94 5.69
C LEU A 130 0.15 5.00 4.53
N LEU A 131 1.40 4.92 4.11
CA LEU A 131 1.87 4.05 3.06
C LEU A 131 3.33 3.72 3.35
N MET A 132 3.92 2.75 2.64
CA MET A 132 5.37 2.60 2.66
C MET A 132 5.97 3.67 1.75
N PRO A 133 6.68 4.69 2.28
CA PRO A 133 7.19 5.78 1.44
C PRO A 133 8.22 5.25 0.43
N PRO A 134 8.16 5.64 -0.84
CA PRO A 134 9.07 5.14 -1.88
C PRO A 134 10.56 5.31 -1.51
N GLU A 135 10.92 6.49 -0.98
CA GLU A 135 12.28 6.84 -0.55
C GLU A 135 12.76 5.95 0.60
N VAL A 136 11.84 5.58 1.49
CA VAL A 136 12.11 4.66 2.60
C VAL A 136 12.29 3.24 2.08
N ALA A 137 11.42 2.78 1.18
CA ALA A 137 11.45 1.42 0.62
C ALA A 137 12.75 1.14 -0.16
N GLU A 138 13.18 2.08 -1.00
CA GLU A 138 14.45 1.95 -1.72
C GLU A 138 15.63 1.94 -0.76
N LYS A 139 15.66 2.86 0.21
CA LYS A 139 16.74 2.91 1.19
C LYS A 139 16.80 1.64 2.04
N VAL A 140 15.64 1.04 2.36
CA VAL A 140 15.58 -0.27 3.00
C VAL A 140 16.16 -1.34 2.09
N GLY A 141 15.81 -1.38 0.80
CA GLY A 141 16.38 -2.30 -0.18
C GLY A 141 17.91 -2.23 -0.21
N ASN A 142 18.45 -1.03 -0.38
CA ASN A 142 19.90 -0.78 -0.40
C ASN A 142 20.57 -1.19 0.93
N ASN A 143 19.93 -0.90 2.07
CA ASN A 143 20.48 -1.29 3.37
C ASN A 143 20.52 -2.81 3.56
N ILE A 144 19.55 -3.53 3.00
CA ILE A 144 19.38 -4.97 3.15
C ILE A 144 20.37 -5.74 2.26
N GLU A 145 20.53 -5.32 1.00
CA GLU A 145 21.51 -5.91 0.07
C GLU A 145 22.95 -5.85 0.62
N ASN A 146 23.26 -4.84 1.42
CA ASN A 146 24.57 -4.69 2.05
C ASN A 146 24.75 -5.48 3.36
N LYS A 147 23.69 -6.10 3.91
CA LYS A 147 23.67 -6.65 5.28
C LYS A 147 23.16 -8.09 5.39
N SER A 148 22.61 -8.65 4.32
CA SER A 148 22.01 -9.99 4.33
C SER A 148 21.88 -10.56 2.92
N ASP A 149 21.66 -11.86 2.81
CA ASP A 149 21.48 -12.55 1.52
C ASP A 149 20.09 -12.37 0.89
N ILE A 150 19.16 -11.69 1.57
CA ILE A 150 17.87 -11.33 0.99
C ILE A 150 17.97 -10.00 0.22
N ASN A 151 17.14 -9.82 -0.80
CA ASN A 151 17.07 -8.60 -1.62
C ASN A 151 15.67 -7.98 -1.68
N ARG A 152 15.52 -6.84 -2.37
CA ARG A 152 14.24 -6.11 -2.48
C ARG A 152 13.08 -6.96 -3.00
N LYS A 153 13.32 -7.93 -3.89
CA LYS A 153 12.27 -8.79 -4.48
C LYS A 153 11.70 -9.80 -3.48
N GLN A 154 12.39 -10.04 -2.36
CA GLN A 154 11.95 -10.91 -1.28
C GLN A 154 11.24 -10.16 -0.15
N ILE A 155 11.19 -8.82 -0.20
CA ILE A 155 10.51 -8.00 0.81
C ILE A 155 9.14 -7.60 0.27
N PHE A 156 8.08 -7.92 1.01
CA PHE A 156 6.71 -7.55 0.71
C PHE A 156 6.30 -6.47 1.70
N PHE A 157 6.32 -5.22 1.22
CA PHE A 157 5.95 -4.08 2.03
C PHE A 157 4.43 -3.92 2.10
N GLY A 158 4.00 -3.27 3.18
CA GLY A 158 2.67 -2.74 3.34
C GLY A 158 2.62 -1.73 4.47
N ALA A 159 1.42 -1.21 4.68
CA ALA A 159 1.11 -0.31 5.76
C ALA A 159 -0.29 -0.61 6.31
N THR A 160 -0.58 -0.16 7.52
CA THR A 160 -1.94 -0.18 8.06
C THR A 160 -2.84 0.88 7.42
N HIS A 161 -2.25 1.84 6.72
CA HIS A 161 -2.87 3.00 6.10
C HIS A 161 -3.44 4.02 7.10
N THR A 162 -2.97 4.04 8.34
CA THR A 162 -3.40 5.04 9.32
C THR A 162 -3.08 6.47 8.84
N HIS A 163 -4.05 7.37 8.93
CA HIS A 163 -3.89 8.81 8.64
C HIS A 163 -3.39 9.60 9.86
N ALA A 164 -3.05 8.92 10.95
CA ALA A 164 -2.56 9.50 12.20
C ALA A 164 -1.10 9.12 12.46
N SER A 165 -0.28 9.07 11.42
CA SER A 165 1.12 8.64 11.51
C SER A 165 2.09 9.54 10.73
N ILE A 166 3.36 9.15 10.71
CA ILE A 166 4.50 9.94 10.26
C ILE A 166 4.33 10.37 8.80
N GLY A 167 4.44 11.67 8.55
CA GLY A 167 4.60 12.28 7.24
C GLY A 167 6.06 12.66 6.96
N ASN A 168 6.26 13.76 6.25
CA ASN A 168 7.55 14.39 5.94
C ASN A 168 8.54 13.49 5.19
N SER A 169 8.09 12.35 4.67
CA SER A 169 8.95 11.33 4.06
C SER A 169 8.86 11.26 2.54
N ILE A 170 7.93 12.01 1.92
CA ILE A 170 7.71 12.01 0.47
C ILE A 170 8.02 13.43 -0.06
N PRO A 171 8.95 13.59 -1.01
CA PRO A 171 9.31 14.87 -1.60
C PRO A 171 8.26 15.36 -2.61
N GLY A 172 8.49 16.56 -3.13
CA GLY A 172 7.65 17.17 -4.15
C GLY A 172 6.38 17.83 -3.60
N PHE A 173 5.63 18.47 -4.51
CA PHE A 173 4.45 19.26 -4.14
C PHE A 173 3.37 18.39 -3.50
N VAL A 174 3.02 17.26 -4.13
CA VAL A 174 2.00 16.34 -3.61
C VAL A 174 2.44 15.73 -2.27
N GLY A 175 3.69 15.30 -2.15
CA GLY A 175 4.24 14.79 -0.89
C GLY A 175 4.11 15.81 0.25
N LYS A 176 4.44 17.07 -0.02
CA LYS A 176 4.27 18.18 0.92
C LYS A 176 2.81 18.45 1.30
N GLN A 177 1.88 18.41 0.35
CA GLN A 177 0.47 18.65 0.65
C GLN A 177 -0.07 17.60 1.63
N PHE A 178 0.16 16.31 1.36
CA PHE A 178 -0.42 15.22 2.14
C PHE A 178 0.43 14.78 3.34
N GLY A 179 1.72 15.14 3.38
CA GLY A 179 2.67 14.66 4.40
C GLY A 179 3.49 15.74 5.07
N GLY A 180 3.45 17.00 4.63
CA GLY A 180 4.26 18.09 5.20
C GLY A 180 5.66 18.21 4.58
N GLU A 181 6.42 19.23 4.98
CA GLU A 181 7.75 19.49 4.40
C GLU A 181 8.65 18.27 4.43
N TYR A 182 9.30 17.95 3.31
CA TYR A 182 10.19 16.79 3.23
C TYR A 182 11.37 16.92 4.21
N GLN A 183 11.62 15.86 4.96
CA GLN A 183 12.71 15.76 5.93
C GLN A 183 13.53 14.49 5.67
N GLN A 184 14.74 14.66 5.19
CA GLN A 184 15.67 13.54 4.95
C GLN A 184 15.96 12.74 6.23
N GLY A 185 15.95 13.40 7.40
CA GLY A 185 16.11 12.76 8.70
C GLY A 185 15.03 11.70 8.98
N VAL A 186 13.77 11.99 8.63
CA VAL A 186 12.65 11.05 8.80
C VAL A 186 12.85 9.82 7.93
N VAL A 187 13.21 10.00 6.66
CA VAL A 187 13.50 8.88 5.73
C VAL A 187 14.66 8.02 6.24
N ASN A 188 15.73 8.65 6.71
CA ASN A 188 16.90 7.96 7.25
C ASN A 188 16.55 7.14 8.50
N TRP A 189 15.76 7.71 9.41
CA TRP A 189 15.35 7.03 10.62
C TRP A 189 14.38 5.87 10.35
N LEU A 190 13.33 6.12 9.57
CA LEU A 190 12.36 5.08 9.19
C LEU A 190 13.03 3.92 8.47
N SER A 191 13.89 4.20 7.49
CA SER A 191 14.61 3.14 6.76
C SER A 191 15.51 2.31 7.68
N LYS A 192 16.23 2.94 8.63
CA LYS A 192 17.00 2.19 9.64
C LYS A 192 16.11 1.31 10.52
N ARG A 193 14.96 1.81 10.98
CA ARG A 193 14.01 1.06 11.82
C ARG A 193 13.40 -0.12 11.07
N ILE A 194 13.02 0.08 9.81
CA ILE A 194 12.42 -0.97 8.97
C ILE A 194 13.47 -2.02 8.57
N THR A 195 14.68 -1.61 8.18
CA THR A 195 15.79 -2.55 7.97
C THR A 195 16.04 -3.40 9.23
N ASN A 196 16.05 -2.77 10.41
CA ASN A 196 16.27 -3.49 11.67
C ASN A 196 15.17 -4.52 11.96
N VAL A 197 13.89 -4.19 11.74
CA VAL A 197 12.80 -5.17 11.96
C VAL A 197 12.91 -6.35 10.99
N ILE A 198 13.29 -6.11 9.74
CA ILE A 198 13.51 -7.16 8.74
C ILE A 198 14.63 -8.10 9.19
N LEU A 199 15.80 -7.56 9.52
CA LEU A 199 16.96 -8.36 9.94
C LEU A 199 16.67 -9.15 11.23
N LYS A 200 15.94 -8.55 12.18
CA LYS A 200 15.50 -9.26 13.40
C LYS A 200 14.53 -10.39 13.10
N ALA A 201 13.61 -10.21 12.16
CA ALA A 201 12.69 -11.28 11.76
C ALA A 201 13.44 -12.43 11.07
N VAL A 202 14.40 -12.13 10.20
CA VAL A 202 15.25 -13.15 9.55
C VAL A 202 16.11 -13.90 10.58
N ALA A 203 16.73 -13.19 11.52
CA ALA A 203 17.52 -13.81 12.59
C ALA A 203 16.69 -14.67 13.56
N ASP A 204 15.37 -14.55 13.51
CA ASP A 204 14.44 -15.25 14.39
C ASP A 204 13.74 -16.45 13.71
N ILE A 205 14.13 -16.81 12.48
CA ILE A 205 13.56 -17.94 11.73
C ILE A 205 13.71 -19.25 12.52
N LYS A 206 12.56 -19.87 12.83
CA LYS A 206 12.44 -21.12 13.59
C LYS A 206 11.35 -22.00 12.99
N PRO A 207 11.36 -23.33 13.22
CA PRO A 207 10.26 -24.21 12.84
C PRO A 207 8.90 -23.64 13.25
N ALA A 208 7.96 -23.61 12.30
CA ALA A 208 6.68 -22.97 12.47
C ALA A 208 5.55 -23.66 11.68
N LYS A 209 4.32 -23.29 12.01
CA LYS A 209 3.10 -23.75 11.34
C LYS A 209 2.29 -22.55 10.86
N PHE A 210 1.61 -22.71 9.73
CA PHE A 210 0.79 -21.69 9.11
C PHE A 210 -0.66 -22.13 9.02
N ALA A 211 -1.57 -21.17 9.20
CA ALA A 211 -2.98 -21.31 8.87
C ALA A 211 -3.51 -19.99 8.30
N SER A 212 -4.56 -20.10 7.48
CA SER A 212 -5.32 -18.95 6.98
C SER A 212 -6.82 -19.20 7.12
N SER A 213 -7.57 -18.13 7.30
CA SER A 213 -9.03 -18.12 7.26
C SER A 213 -9.51 -16.73 6.85
N TYR A 214 -10.81 -16.57 6.68
CA TYR A 214 -11.44 -15.27 6.55
C TYR A 214 -12.82 -15.32 7.20
N ILE A 215 -13.34 -14.14 7.51
CA ILE A 215 -14.74 -13.95 7.93
C ILE A 215 -15.34 -12.80 7.13
N HIS A 216 -16.66 -12.78 7.02
CA HIS A 216 -17.38 -11.63 6.46
C HIS A 216 -17.68 -10.61 7.56
N ALA A 217 -17.32 -9.34 7.33
CA ALA A 217 -17.56 -8.22 8.23
C ALA A 217 -18.31 -7.05 7.55
N PRO A 218 -19.49 -7.29 6.93
CA PRO A 218 -20.18 -6.28 6.11
C PRO A 218 -20.63 -5.05 6.90
N ASN A 219 -20.81 -5.19 8.22
CA ASN A 219 -21.20 -4.11 9.12
C ASN A 219 -20.06 -3.14 9.45
N LEU A 220 -18.80 -3.48 9.12
CA LEU A 220 -17.62 -2.66 9.39
C LEU A 220 -17.07 -1.97 8.13
N VAL A 221 -17.70 -2.17 6.98
CA VAL A 221 -17.22 -1.64 5.70
C VAL A 221 -18.36 -1.09 4.84
N ARG A 222 -18.06 -0.09 4.00
CA ARG A 222 -18.97 0.48 2.99
C ARG A 222 -18.21 0.88 1.75
N ASN A 223 -18.88 0.83 0.61
CA ASN A 223 -18.38 1.48 -0.60
C ASN A 223 -18.59 2.99 -0.49
N ARG A 224 -17.54 3.78 -0.78
CA ARG A 224 -17.54 5.24 -0.65
C ARG A 224 -17.59 5.98 -1.99
N ILE A 225 -17.45 5.27 -3.11
CA ILE A 225 -17.54 5.85 -4.46
C ILE A 225 -19.01 5.95 -4.89
N ILE A 226 -19.75 4.84 -4.82
CA ILE A 226 -21.16 4.77 -5.26
C ILE A 226 -22.14 4.35 -4.16
N GLY A 227 -21.67 4.28 -2.91
CA GLY A 227 -22.52 4.02 -1.76
C GLY A 227 -23.14 2.62 -1.78
N LYS A 228 -24.43 2.51 -1.47
CA LYS A 228 -25.11 1.22 -1.25
C LYS A 228 -25.26 0.36 -2.51
N THR A 229 -25.14 0.93 -3.71
CA THR A 229 -25.24 0.19 -4.98
C THR A 229 -23.92 -0.46 -5.39
N GLY A 230 -22.81 -0.12 -4.73
CA GLY A 230 -21.51 -0.70 -5.00
C GLY A 230 -21.32 -2.06 -4.33
N ARG A 231 -20.52 -2.90 -4.98
CA ARG A 231 -20.11 -4.19 -4.41
C ARG A 231 -19.21 -3.96 -3.20
N LEU A 232 -19.28 -4.89 -2.26
CA LEU A 232 -18.59 -4.81 -0.97
C LEU A 232 -17.54 -5.91 -0.86
N ASN A 233 -16.27 -5.56 -0.68
CA ASN A 233 -15.26 -6.52 -0.23
C ASN A 233 -15.27 -6.57 1.29
N ASP A 234 -16.14 -7.39 1.85
CA ASP A 234 -16.34 -7.53 3.29
C ASP A 234 -15.51 -8.66 3.93
N LYS A 235 -14.72 -9.39 3.14
CA LYS A 235 -13.83 -10.43 3.64
C LYS A 235 -12.70 -9.82 4.46
N PHE A 236 -12.72 -10.06 5.76
CA PHE A 236 -11.60 -9.86 6.67
C PHE A 236 -10.76 -11.13 6.73
N THR A 237 -9.55 -11.08 6.16
CA THR A 237 -8.65 -12.23 6.09
C THR A 237 -7.77 -12.26 7.34
N ILE A 238 -7.62 -13.45 7.94
CA ILE A 238 -6.76 -13.69 9.11
C ILE A 238 -5.73 -14.76 8.75
N LEU A 239 -4.46 -14.43 9.00
CA LEU A 239 -3.34 -15.36 8.84
C LEU A 239 -2.69 -15.59 10.20
N SER A 240 -2.23 -16.82 10.45
CA SER A 240 -1.57 -17.17 11.71
C SER A 240 -0.33 -18.00 11.48
N PHE A 241 0.76 -17.58 12.11
CA PHE A 241 2.01 -18.30 12.19
C PHE A 241 2.27 -18.69 13.65
N LYS A 242 2.63 -19.94 13.92
CA LYS A 242 2.98 -20.43 15.25
C LYS A 242 4.34 -21.09 15.20
N GLN A 243 5.34 -20.54 15.89
CA GLN A 243 6.61 -21.20 16.09
C GLN A 243 6.45 -22.36 17.08
N ASP A 244 7.27 -23.40 16.95
CA ASP A 244 7.28 -24.53 17.91
C ASP A 244 7.72 -24.10 19.32
N SER A 245 8.36 -22.92 19.45
CA SER A 245 8.64 -22.28 20.74
C SER A 245 7.40 -21.78 21.49
N GLY A 246 6.22 -21.83 20.87
CA GLY A 246 4.95 -21.35 21.42
C GLY A 246 4.61 -19.90 21.06
N ARG A 247 5.55 -19.12 20.49
CA ARG A 247 5.23 -17.77 20.01
C ARG A 247 4.32 -17.82 18.79
N SER A 248 3.38 -16.89 18.74
CA SER A 248 2.42 -16.77 17.65
C SER A 248 2.42 -15.37 17.05
N ALA A 249 2.26 -15.30 15.73
CA ALA A 249 2.02 -14.06 15.01
C ALA A 249 0.71 -14.14 14.22
N VAL A 250 -0.06 -13.05 14.24
CA VAL A 250 -1.33 -12.94 13.50
C VAL A 250 -1.29 -11.74 12.56
N ILE A 251 -1.79 -11.91 11.35
CA ILE A 251 -1.99 -10.85 10.37
C ILE A 251 -3.49 -10.66 10.15
N GLY A 252 -3.99 -9.44 10.35
CA GLY A 252 -5.32 -9.02 9.88
C GLY A 252 -5.21 -8.25 8.56
N ILE A 253 -6.09 -8.53 7.60
CA ILE A 253 -6.20 -7.77 6.36
C ILE A 253 -7.65 -7.43 6.08
N PHE A 254 -7.96 -6.13 5.97
CA PHE A 254 -9.32 -5.65 5.73
C PHE A 254 -9.37 -4.54 4.68
N ALA A 255 -10.48 -4.48 3.94
CA ALA A 255 -10.64 -3.53 2.85
C ALA A 255 -11.18 -2.15 3.30
N ALA A 256 -11.39 -1.89 4.59
CA ALA A 256 -11.91 -0.59 5.03
C ALA A 256 -10.80 0.45 5.28
N HIS A 257 -10.86 1.63 4.65
CA HIS A 257 -9.96 2.75 4.99
C HIS A 257 -9.99 3.09 6.49
N PRO A 258 -8.83 3.29 7.16
CA PRO A 258 -8.74 3.60 8.58
C PRO A 258 -8.85 5.10 8.90
N VAL A 259 -9.93 5.71 8.41
CA VAL A 259 -10.19 7.16 8.48
C VAL A 259 -11.16 7.57 9.61
N SER A 260 -11.35 6.72 10.62
CA SER A 260 -12.11 7.07 11.84
C SER A 260 -11.47 8.21 12.63
N ILE A 261 -10.14 8.33 12.56
CA ILE A 261 -9.37 9.45 13.11
C ILE A 261 -9.12 10.41 11.95
N GLY A 262 -9.74 11.59 12.01
CA GLY A 262 -9.74 12.59 10.93
C GLY A 262 -8.67 13.67 11.08
N SER A 263 -8.71 14.70 10.22
CA SER A 263 -7.76 15.82 10.19
C SER A 263 -7.76 16.70 11.46
N TRP A 264 -8.71 16.51 12.36
CA TRP A 264 -8.76 17.18 13.67
C TRP A 264 -7.68 16.67 14.64
N ASN A 265 -7.15 15.48 14.42
CA ASN A 265 -6.20 14.85 15.33
C ASN A 265 -4.78 15.39 15.15
N ASP A 266 -4.08 15.56 16.26
CA ASP A 266 -2.69 16.01 16.34
C ASP A 266 -1.80 15.01 17.12
N LYS A 267 -2.25 13.77 17.30
CA LYS A 267 -1.49 12.73 18.01
C LYS A 267 -1.19 11.52 17.15
N PHE A 268 -0.02 10.91 17.31
CA PHE A 268 0.28 9.62 16.67
C PHE A 268 -0.68 8.53 17.14
N SER A 269 -1.18 7.73 16.19
CA SER A 269 -2.06 6.59 16.45
C SER A 269 -2.01 5.56 15.32
N GLY A 270 -2.08 4.28 15.70
CA GLY A 270 -2.28 3.17 14.75
C GLY A 270 -3.70 3.06 14.19
N SER A 271 -4.64 3.94 14.59
CA SER A 271 -6.06 3.88 14.20
C SER A 271 -6.71 2.53 14.56
N TYR A 272 -7.82 2.17 13.92
CA TYR A 272 -8.49 0.88 14.17
C TYR A 272 -7.55 -0.33 13.96
N PRO A 273 -6.60 -0.32 12.99
CA PRO A 273 -5.60 -1.39 12.88
C PRO A 273 -4.75 -1.53 14.15
N GLY A 274 -4.33 -0.42 14.75
CA GLY A 274 -3.59 -0.40 16.02
C GLY A 274 -4.41 -0.98 17.18
N TYR A 275 -5.71 -0.64 17.25
CA TYR A 275 -6.62 -1.25 18.23
C TYR A 275 -6.77 -2.76 18.04
N PHE A 276 -6.93 -3.24 16.80
CA PHE A 276 -6.93 -4.66 16.48
C PHE A 276 -5.65 -5.35 16.97
N GLN A 277 -4.49 -4.79 16.62
CA GLN A 277 -3.19 -5.37 16.98
C GLN A 277 -3.03 -5.47 18.51
N ARG A 278 -3.34 -4.40 19.24
CA ARG A 278 -3.26 -4.39 20.72
C ARG A 278 -4.23 -5.38 21.35
N ALA A 279 -5.48 -5.44 20.87
CA ALA A 279 -6.47 -6.37 21.38
C ALA A 279 -6.02 -7.84 21.18
N MET A 280 -5.45 -8.17 20.03
CA MET A 280 -4.86 -9.50 19.80
C MET A 280 -3.66 -9.80 20.70
N GLU A 281 -2.76 -8.82 20.89
CA GLU A 281 -1.55 -8.98 21.72
C GLU A 281 -1.90 -9.13 23.22
N ILE A 282 -2.86 -8.36 23.74
CA ILE A 282 -3.35 -8.49 25.13
C ILE A 282 -4.00 -9.87 25.37
N ASN A 283 -4.61 -10.46 24.34
CA ASN A 283 -5.25 -11.78 24.41
C ASN A 283 -4.30 -12.94 24.06
N GLY A 284 -2.99 -12.77 24.21
CA GLY A 284 -2.00 -13.86 24.17
C GLY A 284 -1.34 -14.10 22.82
N THR A 285 -1.63 -13.32 21.79
CA THR A 285 -0.84 -13.35 20.53
C THR A 285 0.51 -12.68 20.78
N SER A 286 1.63 -13.31 20.42
CA SER A 286 2.95 -12.69 20.68
C SER A 286 3.21 -11.45 19.83
N MET A 287 2.67 -11.40 18.61
CA MET A 287 2.74 -10.24 17.73
C MET A 287 1.53 -10.21 16.79
N ALA A 288 0.79 -9.12 16.75
CA ALA A 288 -0.26 -8.92 15.75
C ALA A 288 0.14 -7.81 14.79
N MET A 289 0.01 -8.02 13.49
CA MET A 289 0.22 -6.99 12.47
C MET A 289 -1.01 -6.86 11.59
N PHE A 290 -1.11 -5.75 10.87
CA PHE A 290 -2.24 -5.46 10.02
C PHE A 290 -1.77 -4.95 8.66
N TYR A 291 -2.46 -5.33 7.59
CA TYR A 291 -2.28 -4.73 6.27
C TYR A 291 -3.58 -4.08 5.84
N ALA A 292 -3.46 -2.90 5.27
CA ALA A 292 -4.53 -2.35 4.46
C ALA A 292 -4.74 -3.26 3.24
N GLY A 293 -5.98 -3.73 3.09
CA GLY A 293 -6.40 -4.53 1.96
C GLY A 293 -6.69 -3.65 0.74
N THR A 294 -7.84 -3.89 0.12
CA THR A 294 -8.28 -3.17 -1.10
C THR A 294 -9.15 -1.97 -0.73
N THR A 295 -8.49 -1.00 -0.10
CA THR A 295 -9.17 0.16 0.51
C THR A 295 -9.66 1.16 -0.53
N GLY A 296 -9.14 1.17 -1.76
CA GLY A 296 -9.33 2.25 -2.75
C GLY A 296 -10.77 2.75 -2.95
N SER A 297 -11.78 1.89 -2.83
CA SER A 297 -13.21 2.27 -2.97
C SER A 297 -14.03 2.11 -1.69
N HIS A 298 -13.39 1.76 -0.58
CA HIS A 298 -14.04 1.28 0.62
C HIS A 298 -13.66 2.10 1.86
N SER A 299 -14.66 2.54 2.62
CA SER A 299 -14.49 3.21 3.90
C SER A 299 -15.04 2.32 5.02
N ASN A 300 -14.69 2.63 6.26
CA ASN A 300 -15.17 1.91 7.41
C ASN A 300 -16.60 2.32 7.83
N LYS A 301 -17.27 1.39 8.51
CA LYS A 301 -18.47 1.58 9.32
C LYS A 301 -18.16 1.13 10.75
N GLY A 302 -18.95 1.59 11.71
CA GLY A 302 -18.79 1.23 13.11
C GLY A 302 -19.52 2.22 14.02
N GLU A 303 -19.60 1.88 15.29
CA GLU A 303 -20.25 2.67 16.34
C GLU A 303 -19.27 3.60 17.04
N GLY A 304 -19.79 4.63 17.71
CA GLY A 304 -19.00 5.66 18.39
C GLY A 304 -18.39 6.70 17.45
N ASP A 305 -17.64 7.62 18.05
CA ASP A 305 -17.01 8.76 17.37
C ASP A 305 -15.50 8.81 17.63
N LYS A 306 -14.76 9.43 16.71
CA LYS A 306 -13.32 9.68 16.84
C LYS A 306 -12.54 8.39 17.22
N PHE A 307 -11.81 8.42 18.33
CA PHE A 307 -11.03 7.28 18.83
C PHE A 307 -11.92 6.10 19.26
N GLU A 308 -13.11 6.35 19.82
CA GLU A 308 -14.03 5.27 20.21
C GLU A 308 -14.51 4.48 18.99
N LYS A 309 -14.73 5.16 17.86
CA LYS A 309 -15.02 4.49 16.60
C LYS A 309 -13.89 3.61 16.11
N ALA A 310 -12.65 4.13 16.17
CA ALA A 310 -11.47 3.35 15.81
C ALA A 310 -11.31 2.13 16.72
N LYS A 311 -11.53 2.31 18.03
CA LYS A 311 -11.51 1.25 19.03
C LYS A 311 -12.56 0.17 18.74
N PHE A 312 -13.82 0.56 18.58
CA PHE A 312 -14.93 -0.35 18.28
C PHE A 312 -14.61 -1.25 17.08
N ILE A 313 -14.16 -0.66 15.97
CA ILE A 313 -13.84 -1.42 14.76
C ILE A 313 -12.68 -2.39 15.00
N GLY A 314 -11.59 -1.91 15.61
CA GLY A 314 -10.41 -2.72 15.87
C GLY A 314 -10.67 -3.90 16.81
N GLU A 315 -11.37 -3.66 17.91
CA GLU A 315 -11.71 -4.69 18.90
C GLU A 315 -12.72 -5.70 18.32
N THR A 316 -13.72 -5.24 17.55
CA THR A 316 -14.68 -6.15 16.88
C THR A 316 -13.98 -7.09 15.89
N LEU A 317 -13.01 -6.56 15.11
CA LEU A 317 -12.20 -7.40 14.22
C LEU A 317 -11.32 -8.38 15.00
N ALA A 318 -10.78 -7.96 16.16
CA ALA A 318 -9.93 -8.81 16.99
C ALA A 318 -10.72 -9.97 17.63
N ASP A 319 -11.91 -9.69 18.15
CA ASP A 319 -12.79 -10.72 18.70
C ASP A 319 -13.18 -11.74 17.64
N SER A 320 -13.51 -11.25 16.44
CA SER A 320 -13.85 -12.14 15.33
C SER A 320 -12.64 -12.95 14.84
N ALA A 321 -11.44 -12.37 14.81
CA ALA A 321 -10.20 -13.09 14.52
C ALA A 321 -9.92 -14.21 15.52
N ARG A 322 -10.13 -13.96 16.83
CA ARG A 322 -9.95 -14.97 17.88
C ARG A 322 -10.85 -16.18 17.69
N ILE A 323 -12.12 -15.96 17.32
CA ILE A 323 -13.05 -17.03 17.00
C ILE A 323 -12.55 -17.86 15.80
N ALA A 324 -12.05 -17.19 14.75
CA ALA A 324 -11.51 -17.87 13.57
C ALA A 324 -10.24 -18.67 13.89
N LEU A 325 -9.32 -18.12 14.69
CA LEU A 325 -8.06 -18.77 15.09
C LEU A 325 -8.29 -20.11 15.80
N ASN A 326 -9.35 -20.22 16.61
CA ASN A 326 -9.70 -21.45 17.31
C ASN A 326 -10.15 -22.59 16.38
N LYS A 327 -10.56 -22.26 15.15
CA LYS A 327 -11.07 -23.21 14.16
C LYS A 327 -10.05 -23.51 13.05
N MET A 328 -8.93 -22.79 13.03
CA MET A 328 -7.92 -22.92 11.98
C MET A 328 -7.15 -24.24 12.07
N GLN A 329 -6.90 -24.85 10.92
CA GLN A 329 -6.02 -26.00 10.77
C GLN A 329 -4.62 -25.52 10.37
N TYR A 330 -3.62 -25.94 11.15
CA TYR A 330 -2.24 -25.52 10.97
C TYR A 330 -1.45 -26.57 10.20
N ALA A 331 -0.73 -26.13 9.16
CA ALA A 331 0.20 -26.95 8.40
C ALA A 331 1.64 -26.55 8.71
N ASP A 332 2.51 -27.54 8.92
CA ASP A 332 3.95 -27.35 9.11
C ASP A 332 4.75 -27.70 7.85
N SER A 333 4.14 -28.41 6.89
CA SER A 333 4.68 -28.72 5.58
C SER A 333 3.85 -28.01 4.53
N VAL A 334 4.51 -27.22 3.69
CA VAL A 334 3.84 -26.26 2.81
C VAL A 334 4.45 -26.27 1.42
N HIS A 335 3.62 -25.93 0.43
CA HIS A 335 4.07 -25.60 -0.92
C HIS A 335 4.31 -24.09 -0.98
N PHE A 336 5.48 -23.65 -1.40
CA PHE A 336 5.84 -22.24 -1.42
C PHE A 336 6.46 -21.83 -2.75
N SER A 337 6.04 -20.67 -3.25
CA SER A 337 6.69 -20.02 -4.38
C SER A 337 6.24 -18.56 -4.42
N PHE A 338 7.09 -17.67 -4.91
CA PHE A 338 6.75 -16.25 -5.03
C PHE A 338 7.16 -15.68 -6.39
N ILE A 339 6.49 -14.61 -6.81
CA ILE A 339 6.73 -13.84 -8.02
C ILE A 339 7.00 -12.42 -7.56
N ALA A 340 8.03 -11.79 -8.13
CA ALA A 340 8.31 -10.38 -7.98
C ALA A 340 8.70 -9.82 -9.34
N SER A 341 7.75 -9.15 -10.00
CA SER A 341 7.94 -8.57 -11.33
C SER A 341 7.94 -7.06 -11.24
N GLU A 342 8.91 -6.44 -11.92
CA GLU A 342 8.88 -5.01 -12.16
C GLU A 342 7.86 -4.71 -13.27
N ILE A 343 7.08 -3.64 -13.07
CA ILE A 343 6.08 -3.17 -14.04
C ILE A 343 6.46 -1.81 -14.59
N GLU A 344 6.07 -1.57 -15.83
CA GLU A 344 6.05 -0.24 -16.41
C GLU A 344 4.64 0.34 -16.33
N THR A 345 4.57 1.67 -16.27
CA THR A 345 3.31 2.41 -16.12
C THR A 345 3.03 3.23 -17.37
N PRO A 346 1.75 3.52 -17.66
CA PRO A 346 1.39 4.52 -18.66
C PRO A 346 2.04 5.88 -18.33
N LYS A 347 2.12 6.77 -19.32
CA LYS A 347 2.50 8.17 -19.06
C LYS A 347 1.55 8.76 -18.03
N LEU A 348 2.07 9.62 -17.14
CA LEU A 348 1.26 10.32 -16.15
C LEU A 348 0.08 11.02 -16.83
N GLN A 349 -1.14 10.76 -16.36
CA GLN A 349 -2.40 11.33 -16.83
C GLN A 349 -3.15 12.11 -15.74
N ALA A 350 -2.47 12.51 -14.68
CA ALA A 350 -3.03 13.24 -13.55
C ALA A 350 -3.24 14.74 -13.81
N ILE A 351 -3.93 15.40 -12.86
CA ILE A 351 -4.20 16.84 -12.85
C ILE A 351 -5.09 17.24 -14.04
N TYR A 352 -6.35 16.88 -13.91
CA TYR A 352 -7.40 17.08 -14.91
C TYR A 352 -7.78 18.56 -15.03
N ILE A 353 -7.99 19.00 -16.28
CA ILE A 353 -8.52 20.32 -16.64
C ILE A 353 -9.98 20.17 -17.10
N ALA A 354 -10.27 19.10 -17.83
CA ALA A 354 -11.58 18.67 -18.26
C ALA A 354 -11.59 17.14 -18.39
N ASP A 355 -12.72 16.53 -18.76
CA ASP A 355 -12.83 15.06 -18.86
C ASP A 355 -11.83 14.43 -19.83
N ASP A 356 -11.50 15.14 -20.91
CA ASP A 356 -10.57 14.69 -21.95
C ASP A 356 -9.26 15.50 -21.97
N LEU A 357 -9.04 16.41 -21.01
CA LEU A 357 -7.87 17.28 -20.96
C LEU A 357 -7.20 17.26 -19.58
N ARG A 358 -5.88 17.29 -19.58
CA ARG A 358 -5.06 17.26 -18.37
C ARG A 358 -3.78 18.06 -18.54
N LEU A 359 -3.03 18.24 -17.47
CA LEU A 359 -1.64 18.67 -17.60
C LEU A 359 -0.85 17.64 -18.41
N SER A 360 0.03 18.16 -19.28
CA SER A 360 0.97 17.34 -20.03
C SER A 360 1.88 16.57 -19.06
N PRO A 361 2.32 15.35 -19.40
CA PRO A 361 3.19 14.58 -18.50
C PRO A 361 4.43 15.36 -18.08
N GLN A 362 5.01 16.14 -18.99
CA GLN A 362 6.24 16.93 -18.76
C GLN A 362 6.07 17.98 -17.65
N VAL A 363 4.88 18.59 -17.55
CA VAL A 363 4.57 19.55 -16.49
C VAL A 363 4.11 18.82 -15.23
N GLY A 364 3.22 17.82 -15.37
CA GLY A 364 2.66 17.07 -14.25
C GLY A 364 3.72 16.39 -13.40
N HIS A 365 4.75 15.78 -14.02
CA HIS A 365 5.83 15.10 -13.29
C HIS A 365 6.59 16.01 -12.31
N LYS A 366 6.61 17.33 -12.53
CA LYS A 366 7.27 18.28 -11.61
C LYS A 366 6.51 18.45 -10.29
N LEU A 367 5.23 18.06 -10.24
CA LEU A 367 4.36 18.18 -9.07
C LEU A 367 4.24 16.86 -8.31
N MET A 368 4.40 15.74 -9.02
CA MET A 368 4.27 14.39 -8.49
C MET A 368 5.57 13.91 -7.83
N PRO A 369 5.47 12.96 -6.88
CA PRO A 369 6.65 12.21 -6.43
C PRO A 369 7.28 11.44 -7.59
N GLU A 370 8.58 11.19 -7.49
CA GLU A 370 9.31 10.39 -8.47
C GLU A 370 8.83 8.93 -8.44
N ILE A 371 8.54 8.38 -9.61
CA ILE A 371 8.23 6.94 -9.75
C ILE A 371 9.54 6.20 -9.99
N ARG A 372 9.80 5.23 -9.12
CA ARG A 372 11.00 4.39 -9.14
C ARG A 372 10.63 2.97 -9.58
N ALA A 373 11.59 2.04 -9.53
CA ALA A 373 11.34 0.62 -9.81
C ALA A 373 10.11 0.14 -9.04
N THR A 374 9.09 -0.28 -9.79
CA THR A 374 7.75 -0.54 -9.27
C THR A 374 7.48 -2.02 -9.38
N TYR A 375 7.23 -2.68 -8.25
CA TYR A 375 7.05 -4.13 -8.22
C TYR A 375 5.60 -4.51 -7.93
N VAL A 376 5.07 -5.46 -8.69
CA VAL A 376 3.96 -6.30 -8.25
C VAL A 376 4.54 -7.61 -7.74
N GLN A 377 4.10 -8.02 -6.56
CA GLN A 377 4.62 -9.23 -5.92
C GLN A 377 3.46 -10.12 -5.50
N SER A 378 3.65 -11.42 -5.63
CA SER A 378 2.68 -12.39 -5.15
C SER A 378 3.37 -13.63 -4.62
N PHE A 379 2.74 -14.35 -3.69
CA PHE A 379 3.24 -15.66 -3.28
C PHE A 379 2.11 -16.62 -3.01
N ARG A 380 2.44 -17.90 -3.15
CA ARG A 380 1.61 -19.02 -2.72
C ARG A 380 2.21 -19.65 -1.49
N LEU A 381 1.37 -19.91 -0.48
CA LEU A 381 1.70 -20.72 0.68
C LEU A 381 0.59 -21.76 0.86
N SER A 382 0.84 -22.97 0.36
CA SER A 382 -0.14 -24.04 0.21
C SER A 382 -1.38 -23.61 -0.58
N ASN A 383 -2.54 -23.49 0.07
CA ASN A 383 -3.81 -23.05 -0.52
C ASN A 383 -4.08 -21.56 -0.29
N PHE A 384 -3.08 -20.79 0.12
CA PHE A 384 -3.19 -19.35 0.32
C PHE A 384 -2.41 -18.58 -0.75
N ILE A 385 -3.02 -17.55 -1.33
CA ILE A 385 -2.40 -16.64 -2.29
C ILE A 385 -2.37 -15.22 -1.72
N TRP A 386 -1.20 -14.59 -1.71
CA TRP A 386 -1.06 -13.17 -1.38
C TRP A 386 -0.66 -12.39 -2.63
N MET A 387 -1.33 -11.27 -2.89
CA MET A 387 -0.93 -10.27 -3.89
C MET A 387 -0.66 -8.92 -3.23
N ALA A 388 0.55 -8.39 -3.40
CA ALA A 388 1.02 -7.15 -2.82
C ALA A 388 1.33 -6.12 -3.92
N MET A 389 0.69 -4.97 -3.82
CA MET A 389 0.57 -4.01 -4.91
C MET A 389 1.02 -2.59 -4.48
N PRO A 390 1.67 -1.83 -5.35
CA PRO A 390 2.12 -0.47 -5.08
C PRO A 390 1.04 0.58 -5.34
N TYR A 391 -0.23 0.26 -5.10
CA TYR A 391 -1.37 1.14 -5.39
C TYR A 391 -2.55 0.85 -4.48
N GLU A 392 -3.46 1.83 -4.36
CA GLU A 392 -4.72 1.67 -3.62
C GLU A 392 -5.79 1.04 -4.52
N LEU A 393 -5.89 -0.29 -4.44
CA LEU A 393 -6.83 -1.04 -5.26
C LEU A 393 -8.25 -0.91 -4.71
N SER A 394 -9.20 -0.61 -5.59
CA SER A 394 -10.63 -0.69 -5.29
C SER A 394 -11.02 -2.08 -4.79
N GLY A 395 -11.71 -2.13 -3.65
CA GLY A 395 -12.26 -3.38 -3.16
C GLY A 395 -13.20 -4.07 -4.14
N GLU A 396 -13.88 -3.36 -5.04
CA GLU A 396 -14.69 -3.99 -6.08
C GLU A 396 -13.87 -4.82 -7.07
N TYR A 397 -12.69 -4.32 -7.48
CA TYR A 397 -11.84 -5.02 -8.46
C TYR A 397 -11.34 -6.35 -7.92
N ALA A 398 -11.05 -6.42 -6.62
CA ALA A 398 -10.52 -7.63 -6.02
C ALA A 398 -11.56 -8.74 -5.83
N ILE A 399 -12.86 -8.44 -5.87
CA ILE A 399 -13.91 -9.44 -5.58
C ILE A 399 -13.89 -10.56 -6.62
N ASP A 400 -13.78 -10.23 -7.91
CA ASP A 400 -13.87 -11.22 -8.97
C ASP A 400 -12.71 -12.22 -8.91
N LEU A 401 -11.48 -11.72 -8.75
CA LEU A 401 -10.31 -12.58 -8.61
C LEU A 401 -10.32 -13.38 -7.29
N LYS A 402 -10.78 -12.79 -6.18
CA LYS A 402 -10.99 -13.52 -4.92
C LYS A 402 -11.96 -14.68 -5.09
N ASN A 403 -13.08 -14.45 -5.78
CA ASN A 403 -14.10 -15.47 -6.00
C ASN A 403 -13.59 -16.57 -6.94
N ALA A 404 -12.90 -16.21 -8.02
CA ALA A 404 -12.29 -17.18 -8.94
C ALA A 404 -11.29 -18.09 -8.21
N LEU A 405 -10.41 -17.52 -7.37
CA LEU A 405 -9.46 -18.29 -6.56
C LEU A 405 -10.17 -19.22 -5.57
N GLU A 406 -11.23 -18.75 -4.93
CA GLU A 406 -12.01 -19.56 -3.99
C GLU A 406 -12.70 -20.74 -4.67
N LEU A 407 -13.24 -20.56 -5.87
CA LEU A 407 -13.80 -21.66 -6.69
C LEU A 407 -12.76 -22.74 -7.01
N LYS A 408 -11.46 -22.38 -7.02
CA LYS A 408 -10.33 -23.32 -7.18
C LYS A 408 -9.80 -23.85 -5.84
N GLY A 409 -10.43 -23.53 -4.71
CA GLY A 409 -10.04 -23.99 -3.38
C GLY A 409 -8.95 -23.16 -2.69
N TYR A 410 -8.69 -21.93 -3.17
CA TYR A 410 -7.69 -21.04 -2.59
C TYR A 410 -8.32 -19.93 -1.74
N ASN A 411 -7.76 -19.70 -0.56
CA ASN A 411 -7.96 -18.44 0.16
C ASN A 411 -6.99 -17.39 -0.39
N SER A 412 -7.39 -16.12 -0.42
CA SER A 412 -6.56 -15.07 -1.00
C SER A 412 -6.67 -13.72 -0.30
N THR A 413 -5.58 -12.95 -0.39
CA THR A 413 -5.54 -11.56 0.05
C THR A 413 -4.86 -10.65 -0.96
N PHE A 414 -5.23 -9.38 -0.89
CA PHE A 414 -4.78 -8.30 -1.74
C PHE A 414 -4.41 -7.14 -0.83
N THR A 415 -3.16 -6.72 -0.84
CA THR A 415 -2.66 -5.63 0.01
C THR A 415 -2.06 -4.51 -0.81
N SER A 416 -2.34 -3.29 -0.38
CA SER A 416 -1.80 -2.07 -0.98
C SER A 416 -0.48 -1.64 -0.33
N PHE A 417 0.16 -0.60 -0.90
CA PHE A 417 1.33 0.11 -0.34
C PHE A 417 2.64 -0.68 -0.36
N ASN A 418 2.87 -1.49 -1.40
CA ASN A 418 4.05 -2.33 -1.54
C ASN A 418 5.32 -1.58 -2.04
N GLY A 419 5.80 -0.62 -1.24
CA GLY A 419 7.10 0.04 -1.43
C GLY A 419 7.18 1.05 -2.58
N GLN A 420 6.06 1.29 -3.27
CA GLN A 420 5.83 2.39 -4.20
C GLN A 420 4.34 2.76 -4.14
N TYR A 421 3.95 3.91 -4.68
CA TYR A 421 2.57 4.37 -4.70
C TYR A 421 2.18 4.97 -6.06
N LEU A 422 1.26 4.31 -6.76
CA LEU A 422 0.75 4.73 -8.08
C LEU A 422 -0.63 5.40 -8.02
N GLY A 423 -1.04 5.87 -6.84
CA GLY A 423 -2.37 6.42 -6.63
C GLY A 423 -3.46 5.35 -6.52
N TYR A 424 -4.69 5.75 -6.87
CA TYR A 424 -5.89 4.94 -6.75
C TYR A 424 -6.18 4.19 -8.04
N VAL A 425 -6.59 2.93 -7.89
CA VAL A 425 -6.93 2.04 -9.01
C VAL A 425 -8.38 1.57 -8.85
N VAL A 426 -9.27 2.16 -9.65
CA VAL A 426 -10.72 1.91 -9.61
C VAL A 426 -11.23 1.32 -10.92
N PRO A 427 -12.37 0.58 -10.90
CA PRO A 427 -13.06 0.11 -12.10
C PRO A 427 -13.11 1.16 -13.20
N ALA A 428 -12.73 0.81 -14.43
CA ALA A 428 -12.74 1.74 -15.57
C ALA A 428 -14.10 2.42 -15.76
N LYS A 429 -15.20 1.71 -15.43
CA LYS A 429 -16.57 2.26 -15.37
C LYS A 429 -16.74 3.49 -14.44
N TYR A 430 -15.84 3.71 -13.49
CA TYR A 430 -15.84 4.86 -12.58
C TYR A 430 -14.90 5.98 -13.01
N TYR A 431 -14.14 5.82 -14.10
CA TYR A 431 -13.13 6.77 -14.53
C TYR A 431 -13.69 8.21 -14.70
N TYR A 432 -14.89 8.32 -15.29
CA TYR A 432 -15.53 9.61 -15.52
C TYR A 432 -16.33 10.14 -14.32
N TYR A 433 -16.35 9.45 -13.19
CA TYR A 433 -17.05 9.96 -12.02
C TYR A 433 -16.23 11.06 -11.37
N ASP A 434 -16.89 12.13 -10.92
CA ASP A 434 -16.24 13.21 -10.18
C ASP A 434 -16.02 12.80 -8.72
N THR A 435 -15.07 11.89 -8.53
CA THR A 435 -14.74 11.29 -7.23
C THR A 435 -13.26 11.52 -6.94
N TYR A 436 -12.92 11.56 -5.65
CA TYR A 436 -11.54 11.73 -5.19
C TYR A 436 -10.60 10.68 -5.82
N GLU A 437 -11.07 9.43 -5.88
CA GLU A 437 -10.33 8.28 -6.39
C GLU A 437 -10.07 8.37 -7.89
N ALA A 438 -11.08 8.69 -8.69
CA ALA A 438 -10.96 8.72 -10.15
C ALA A 438 -10.26 10.00 -10.65
N ARG A 439 -10.46 11.13 -9.95
CA ARG A 439 -9.97 12.44 -10.39
C ARG A 439 -8.68 12.85 -9.71
N LEU A 440 -8.74 13.14 -8.41
CA LEU A 440 -7.57 13.70 -7.71
C LEU A 440 -6.44 12.66 -7.59
N MET A 441 -6.80 11.40 -7.36
CA MET A 441 -5.84 10.32 -7.12
C MET A 441 -5.73 9.28 -8.25
N GLY A 442 -6.48 9.44 -9.34
CA GLY A 442 -6.45 8.57 -10.51
C GLY A 442 -5.41 9.06 -11.53
N TRP A 443 -4.19 8.53 -11.46
CA TRP A 443 -3.04 9.19 -12.10
C TRP A 443 -2.67 8.71 -13.50
N TYR A 444 -3.15 7.55 -13.96
CA TYR A 444 -2.61 6.91 -15.17
C TYR A 444 -3.66 6.63 -16.24
N GLY A 445 -4.83 7.27 -16.13
CA GLY A 445 -5.89 7.21 -17.13
C GLY A 445 -6.77 5.96 -17.02
N PRO A 446 -7.69 5.76 -17.99
CA PRO A 446 -8.78 4.80 -17.87
C PRO A 446 -8.32 3.34 -17.92
N SER A 447 -7.25 3.05 -18.66
CA SER A 447 -6.79 1.67 -18.91
C SER A 447 -5.93 1.09 -17.77
N MET A 448 -5.48 1.91 -16.81
CA MET A 448 -4.54 1.46 -15.77
C MET A 448 -5.13 0.35 -14.89
N GLY A 449 -6.42 0.44 -14.56
CA GLY A 449 -7.05 -0.55 -13.68
C GLY A 449 -7.15 -1.93 -14.32
N ASP A 450 -7.59 -2.00 -15.58
CA ASP A 450 -7.74 -3.26 -16.29
C ASP A 450 -6.37 -3.90 -16.56
N TYR A 451 -5.38 -3.11 -16.96
CA TYR A 451 -3.98 -3.54 -17.09
C TYR A 451 -3.45 -4.20 -15.81
N LEU A 452 -3.56 -3.51 -14.67
CA LEU A 452 -3.05 -4.02 -13.40
C LEU A 452 -3.81 -5.26 -12.92
N MET A 453 -5.11 -5.33 -13.19
CA MET A 453 -5.90 -6.51 -12.87
C MET A 453 -5.51 -7.71 -13.73
N GLU A 454 -5.26 -7.53 -15.03
CA GLU A 454 -4.73 -8.61 -15.87
C GLU A 454 -3.42 -9.18 -15.30
N LEU A 455 -2.48 -8.33 -14.90
CA LEU A 455 -1.25 -8.80 -14.25
C LEU A 455 -1.52 -9.62 -12.99
N ASN A 456 -2.50 -9.21 -12.18
CA ASN A 456 -2.90 -9.96 -10.98
C ASN A 456 -3.51 -11.33 -11.34
N TYR A 457 -4.34 -11.42 -12.38
CA TYR A 457 -4.86 -12.70 -12.89
C TYR A 457 -3.72 -13.60 -13.40
N LEU A 458 -2.80 -13.09 -14.22
CA LEU A 458 -1.67 -13.86 -14.75
C LEU A 458 -0.75 -14.40 -13.65
N MET A 459 -0.46 -13.60 -12.62
CA MET A 459 0.29 -14.05 -11.45
C MET A 459 -0.46 -15.14 -10.68
N ALA A 460 -1.77 -14.97 -10.46
CA ALA A 460 -2.60 -15.94 -9.77
C ALA A 460 -2.67 -17.28 -10.51
N ASP A 461 -2.94 -17.25 -11.81
CA ASP A 461 -2.96 -18.42 -12.70
C ASP A 461 -1.64 -19.21 -12.63
N SER A 462 -0.53 -18.48 -12.69
CA SER A 462 0.81 -19.04 -12.61
C SER A 462 1.12 -19.70 -11.27
N LEU A 463 0.63 -19.12 -10.16
CA LEU A 463 0.84 -19.67 -8.81
C LEU A 463 0.00 -20.93 -8.56
N ILE A 464 -1.21 -21.00 -9.11
CA ILE A 464 -2.08 -22.18 -8.96
C ILE A 464 -1.79 -23.27 -9.99
N GLY A 465 -1.14 -22.92 -11.11
CA GLY A 465 -0.82 -23.85 -12.20
C GLY A 465 -1.99 -24.14 -13.13
N GLY A 466 -2.88 -23.17 -13.33
CA GLY A 466 -4.07 -23.31 -14.17
C GLY A 466 -4.79 -21.97 -14.38
N LYS A 467 -5.69 -21.92 -15.35
CA LYS A 467 -6.48 -20.71 -15.65
C LYS A 467 -7.67 -20.55 -14.71
N LEU A 468 -7.89 -19.33 -14.24
CA LEU A 468 -9.02 -18.89 -13.43
C LEU A 468 -10.28 -18.61 -14.26
#